data_AF-A0A6B1E5U4-F1
#
_entry.id   AF-A0A6B1E5U4-F1
#
_cell.length_a   1.000
_cell.length_b   1.000
_cell.length_c   1.000
_cell.angle_alpha   90.00
_cell.angle_beta   90.00
_cell.angle_gamma   90.00
#
_symmetry.space_group_name_H-M   'P 1'
#
loop_
_entity.id
_entity.type
_entity.pdbx_description
1 polymer ?
#
loop_
_entity_poly.entity_id
_entity_poly.type
_entity_poly.pdbx_seq_one_letter_code
_entity_poly.pdbx_strand_id
1 'polypeptide(L)'
;SFVDAILRVGGTLDLLKRLVANGFPTVIETAAMFEGYDWIGHYRVLVGYDDAFQLFYFYDSFLGVGADANGVTESYARVDNDWRAFNRTFIVVYHPDREALLRNILAEHWDEAAAAQIAFEAAQNEARSNPQDAFAWFNMGSSLAMLGRHQEAAAAFDQATSTGKLPWRMMWYQHGAFAAYFAAGRYQDVLTLAAHNQNTAPELEETHYWRGRVYEAQGENQRAASAYRRALGYNPNYDAARQALDSLSQ
;
A
#
# COMPACT_ATOMS: atom_id res chain seq x y z
N SER A 1 -21.38 19.52 -4.12
CA SER A 1 -20.39 20.00 -3.15
C SER A 1 -19.14 19.16 -3.32
N PHE A 2 -17.97 19.70 -3.03
CA PHE A 2 -16.71 18.95 -3.15
C PHE A 2 -16.51 18.13 -1.88
N VAL A 3 -16.02 16.90 -2.04
CA VAL A 3 -15.59 16.03 -0.93
C VAL A 3 -14.09 15.89 -1.03
N ASP A 4 -13.44 15.80 0.13
CA ASP A 4 -12.01 15.53 0.27
C ASP A 4 -11.80 14.07 0.70
N ALA A 5 -10.57 13.59 0.52
CA ALA A 5 -10.16 12.26 0.95
C ALA A 5 -8.80 12.30 1.64
N ILE A 6 -8.63 11.45 2.66
CA ILE A 6 -7.35 11.25 3.36
C ILE A 6 -7.02 9.76 3.35
N LEU A 7 -5.83 9.42 2.83
CA LEU A 7 -5.28 8.07 2.82
C LEU A 7 -4.24 7.95 3.94
N ARG A 8 -4.34 6.91 4.76
CA ARG A 8 -3.40 6.63 5.86
C ARG A 8 -3.15 5.14 6.01
N VAL A 9 -2.09 4.79 6.75
CA VAL A 9 -1.67 3.43 7.09
C VAL A 9 -1.76 3.19 8.59
N GLY A 10 -1.60 1.94 9.03
CA GLY A 10 -1.57 1.60 10.45
C GLY A 10 -2.92 1.80 11.15
N GLY A 11 -4.02 1.66 10.42
CA GLY A 11 -5.36 1.71 11.01
C GLY A 11 -5.58 0.57 12.01
N THR A 12 -6.59 0.73 12.87
CA THR A 12 -7.02 -0.30 13.83
C THR A 12 -8.51 -0.55 13.70
N LEU A 13 -8.98 -1.72 14.14
CA LEU A 13 -10.42 -2.02 14.13
C LEU A 13 -11.21 -0.99 14.95
N ASP A 14 -10.65 -0.52 16.07
CA ASP A 14 -11.25 0.55 16.89
C ASP A 14 -11.35 1.87 16.12
N LEU A 15 -10.31 2.26 15.39
CA LEU A 15 -10.35 3.46 14.55
C LEU A 15 -11.42 3.34 13.46
N LEU A 16 -11.51 2.19 12.79
CA LEU A 16 -12.55 1.93 11.79
C LEU A 16 -13.96 2.06 12.39
N LYS A 17 -14.19 1.48 13.57
CA LYS A 17 -15.48 1.61 14.29
C LYS A 17 -15.80 3.07 14.61
N ARG A 18 -14.83 3.83 15.13
CA ARG A 18 -15.01 5.26 15.44
C ARG A 18 -15.36 6.08 14.19
N LEU A 19 -14.71 5.82 13.05
CA LEU A 19 -15.02 6.50 11.80
C LEU A 19 -16.45 6.20 11.33
N VAL A 20 -16.85 4.93 11.30
CA VAL A 20 -18.19 4.50 10.89
C VAL A 20 -19.27 5.01 11.84
N ALA A 21 -19.06 4.91 13.14
CA ALA A 21 -20.00 5.41 14.17
C ALA A 21 -20.23 6.92 14.06
N ASN A 22 -19.26 7.65 13.52
CA ASN A 22 -19.37 9.08 13.24
C ASN A 22 -19.78 9.38 11.79
N GLY A 23 -20.22 8.39 11.01
CA GLY A 23 -20.70 8.60 9.65
C GLY A 23 -19.63 9.12 8.69
N PHE A 24 -18.39 8.65 8.82
CA PHE A 24 -17.33 8.87 7.84
C PHE A 24 -17.19 7.62 6.95
N PRO A 25 -17.58 7.70 5.66
CA PRO A 25 -17.33 6.63 4.71
C PRO A 25 -15.84 6.27 4.67
N THR A 26 -15.54 5.01 4.96
CA THR A 26 -14.17 4.53 5.07
C THR A 26 -13.97 3.36 4.13
N VAL A 27 -12.98 3.46 3.25
CA VAL A 27 -12.56 2.39 2.35
C VAL A 27 -11.30 1.75 2.92
N ILE A 28 -11.23 0.43 2.90
CA ILE A 28 -10.01 -0.31 3.24
C ILE A 28 -9.57 -1.19 2.07
N GLU A 29 -8.27 -1.43 1.97
CA GLU A 29 -7.69 -2.36 1.01
C GLU A 29 -7.35 -3.67 1.72
N THR A 30 -7.97 -4.77 1.29
CA THR A 30 -7.78 -6.09 1.89
C THR A 30 -7.26 -7.09 0.88
N ALA A 31 -6.53 -8.10 1.34
CA ALA A 31 -6.30 -9.30 0.56
C ALA A 31 -7.62 -10.02 0.29
N ALA A 32 -7.83 -10.47 -0.95
CA ALA A 32 -8.94 -11.33 -1.32
C ALA A 32 -8.44 -12.50 -2.17
N MET A 33 -9.18 -13.61 -2.08
CA MET A 33 -9.04 -14.77 -2.95
C MET A 33 -10.43 -15.11 -3.48
N PHE A 34 -10.66 -14.83 -4.76
CA PHE A 34 -11.91 -15.17 -5.45
C PHE A 34 -11.71 -16.41 -6.31
N GLU A 35 -12.78 -17.13 -6.62
CA GLU A 35 -12.70 -18.31 -7.48
C GLU A 35 -12.05 -17.96 -8.83
N GLY A 36 -11.02 -18.71 -9.22
CA GLY A 36 -10.25 -18.46 -10.45
C GLY A 36 -9.16 -17.38 -10.33
N TYR A 37 -9.02 -16.72 -9.18
CA TYR A 37 -7.96 -15.74 -8.92
C TYR A 37 -7.08 -16.17 -7.74
N ASP A 38 -5.77 -15.90 -7.87
CA ASP A 38 -4.84 -15.94 -6.73
C ASP A 38 -5.09 -14.74 -5.79
N TRP A 39 -4.22 -14.57 -4.79
CA TRP A 39 -4.17 -13.41 -3.91
C TRP A 39 -4.19 -12.09 -4.70
N ILE A 40 -5.19 -11.23 -4.44
CA ILE A 40 -5.32 -9.89 -5.02
C ILE A 40 -5.63 -8.84 -3.94
N GLY A 41 -5.30 -7.59 -4.23
CA GLY A 41 -5.83 -6.45 -3.48
C GLY A 41 -7.28 -6.18 -3.86
N HIS A 42 -8.10 -5.85 -2.86
CA HIS A 42 -9.53 -5.61 -3.03
C HIS A 42 -10.00 -4.49 -2.11
N TYR A 43 -10.59 -3.45 -2.70
CA TYR A 43 -11.09 -2.29 -1.98
C TYR A 43 -12.55 -2.49 -1.59
N ARG A 44 -12.85 -2.24 -0.31
CA ARG A 44 -14.19 -2.44 0.27
C ARG A 44 -14.61 -1.22 1.06
N VAL A 45 -15.87 -0.82 0.94
CA VAL A 45 -16.42 0.32 1.69
C VAL A 45 -17.03 -0.21 2.98
N LEU A 46 -16.49 0.22 4.12
CA LEU A 46 -17.01 -0.13 5.43
C LEU A 46 -18.25 0.72 5.75
N VAL A 47 -19.35 0.07 6.10
CA VAL A 47 -20.67 0.72 6.30
C VAL A 47 -21.30 0.45 7.66
N GLY A 48 -20.80 -0.52 8.42
CA GLY A 48 -21.35 -0.86 9.73
C GLY A 48 -20.47 -1.83 10.49
N TYR A 49 -20.79 -2.02 11.77
CA TYR A 49 -20.17 -3.03 12.62
C TYR A 49 -21.14 -3.51 13.70
N ASP A 50 -20.91 -4.72 14.20
CA ASP A 50 -21.64 -5.29 15.33
C ASP A 50 -20.65 -5.91 16.32
N ASP A 51 -20.54 -5.33 17.51
CA ASP A 51 -19.63 -5.81 18.56
C ASP A 51 -20.14 -7.08 19.25
N ALA A 52 -21.44 -7.35 19.27
CA ALA A 52 -21.98 -8.58 19.86
C ALA A 52 -21.59 -9.79 19.01
N PHE A 53 -21.57 -9.63 17.68
CA PHE A 53 -21.19 -10.70 16.74
C PHE A 53 -19.75 -10.58 16.22
N GLN A 54 -19.03 -9.51 16.56
CA GLN A 54 -17.66 -9.23 16.10
C GLN A 54 -17.55 -9.16 14.56
N LEU A 55 -18.50 -8.46 13.94
CA LEU A 55 -18.63 -8.36 12.48
C LEU A 55 -18.46 -6.91 12.00
N PHE A 56 -17.86 -6.77 10.82
CA PHE A 56 -17.95 -5.57 10.00
C PHE A 56 -18.88 -5.82 8.81
N TYR A 57 -19.55 -4.76 8.34
CA TYR A 57 -20.43 -4.78 7.17
C TYR A 57 -19.78 -3.96 6.05
N PHE A 58 -19.76 -4.51 4.84
CA PHE A 58 -19.12 -3.89 3.68
C PHE A 58 -20.06 -3.78 2.49
N TYR A 59 -19.97 -2.68 1.74
CA TYR A 59 -20.32 -2.70 0.33
C TYR A 59 -19.10 -3.11 -0.50
N ASP A 60 -19.31 -4.13 -1.32
CA ASP A 60 -18.25 -4.82 -2.03
C ASP A 60 -18.51 -4.75 -3.54
N SER A 61 -17.52 -4.34 -4.33
CA SER A 61 -17.68 -4.20 -5.78
C SER A 61 -17.87 -5.54 -6.50
N PHE A 62 -17.42 -6.65 -5.90
CA PHE A 62 -17.52 -8.00 -6.44
C PHE A 62 -18.71 -8.76 -5.85
N LEU A 63 -18.89 -8.70 -4.53
CA LEU A 63 -19.95 -9.43 -3.81
C LEU A 63 -21.26 -8.63 -3.67
N GLY A 64 -21.27 -7.36 -4.06
CA GLY A 64 -22.42 -6.47 -3.97
C GLY A 64 -22.68 -5.94 -2.56
N VAL A 65 -23.94 -5.64 -2.27
CA VAL A 65 -24.41 -5.03 -1.00
C VAL A 65 -24.97 -6.04 0.00
N GLY A 66 -24.74 -7.34 -0.21
CA GLY A 66 -25.35 -8.41 0.58
C GLY A 66 -26.80 -8.71 0.19
N ALA A 67 -27.34 -9.82 0.70
CA ALA A 67 -28.67 -10.33 0.32
C ALA A 67 -29.83 -9.43 0.76
N ASP A 68 -29.64 -8.64 1.81
CA ASP A 68 -30.61 -7.74 2.43
C ASP A 68 -30.27 -6.25 2.21
N ALA A 69 -29.27 -5.96 1.37
CA ALA A 69 -28.72 -4.62 1.11
C ALA A 69 -28.09 -3.92 2.33
N ASN A 70 -27.84 -4.63 3.43
CA ASN A 70 -27.20 -4.09 4.64
C ASN A 70 -25.67 -4.23 4.64
N GLY A 71 -25.10 -4.83 3.60
CA GLY A 71 -23.68 -5.09 3.45
C GLY A 71 -23.31 -6.57 3.63
N VAL A 72 -22.21 -6.97 2.99
CA VAL A 72 -21.60 -8.28 3.19
C VAL A 72 -20.84 -8.26 4.51
N THR A 73 -21.10 -9.23 5.38
CA THR A 73 -20.45 -9.31 6.69
C THR A 73 -19.12 -10.05 6.63
N GLU A 74 -18.14 -9.59 7.38
CA GLU A 74 -16.88 -10.30 7.62
C GLU A 74 -16.46 -10.16 9.08
N SER A 75 -15.84 -11.20 9.64
CA SER A 75 -15.40 -11.16 11.05
C SER A 75 -14.25 -10.18 11.26
N TYR A 76 -14.17 -9.57 12.44
CA TYR A 76 -13.06 -8.69 12.83
C TYR A 76 -11.69 -9.35 12.65
N ALA A 77 -11.56 -10.62 13.06
CA ALA A 77 -10.32 -11.36 12.94
C ALA A 77 -9.91 -11.56 11.47
N ARG A 78 -10.87 -11.89 10.60
CA ARG A 78 -10.60 -12.07 9.16
C ARG A 78 -10.27 -10.76 8.48
N VAL A 79 -11.00 -9.68 8.80
CA VAL A 79 -10.70 -8.33 8.30
C VAL A 79 -9.29 -7.93 8.67
N ASP A 80 -8.87 -8.05 9.94
CA ASP A 80 -7.52 -7.65 10.35
C ASP A 80 -6.44 -8.49 9.64
N ASN A 81 -6.65 -9.80 9.52
CA ASN A 81 -5.72 -10.68 8.81
C ASN A 81 -5.50 -10.27 7.36
N ASP A 82 -6.58 -9.98 6.64
CA ASP A 82 -6.54 -9.66 5.21
C ASP A 82 -6.09 -8.21 4.97
N TRP A 83 -6.47 -7.29 5.86
CA TRP A 83 -6.11 -5.86 5.81
C TRP A 83 -4.64 -5.62 6.12
N ARG A 84 -4.05 -6.45 6.99
CA ARG A 84 -2.63 -6.41 7.33
C ARG A 84 -1.73 -6.54 6.10
N ALA A 85 -2.16 -7.27 5.06
CA ALA A 85 -1.35 -7.43 3.86
C ALA A 85 -1.11 -6.11 3.10
N PHE A 86 -1.87 -5.06 3.41
CA PHE A 86 -1.77 -3.71 2.83
C PHE A 86 -1.44 -2.67 3.90
N ASN A 87 -0.61 -3.04 4.88
CA ASN A 87 -0.18 -2.16 5.98
C ASN A 87 -1.32 -1.47 6.73
N ARG A 88 -2.49 -2.12 6.77
CA ARG A 88 -3.74 -1.56 7.32
C ARG A 88 -4.08 -0.20 6.72
N THR A 89 -3.98 -0.08 5.40
CA THR A 89 -4.31 1.14 4.63
C THR A 89 -5.80 1.42 4.62
N PHE A 90 -6.17 2.66 4.87
CA PHE A 90 -7.55 3.13 4.81
C PHE A 90 -7.65 4.51 4.17
N ILE A 91 -8.80 4.77 3.56
CA ILE A 91 -9.16 6.04 2.94
C ILE A 91 -10.44 6.52 3.60
N VAL A 92 -10.43 7.75 4.12
CA VAL A 92 -11.64 8.38 4.65
C VAL A 92 -12.08 9.49 3.71
N VAL A 93 -13.32 9.40 3.23
CA VAL A 93 -13.94 10.46 2.43
C VAL A 93 -14.77 11.35 3.35
N TYR A 94 -14.59 12.66 3.25
CA TYR A 94 -15.26 13.62 4.12
C TYR A 94 -15.62 14.91 3.40
N HIS A 95 -16.57 15.64 3.97
CA HIS A 95 -16.90 16.98 3.52
C HIS A 95 -16.08 18.00 4.33
N PRO A 96 -15.56 19.10 3.72
CA PRO A 96 -14.64 20.02 4.39
C PRO A 96 -15.14 20.63 5.71
N ASP A 97 -16.47 20.81 5.85
CA ASP A 97 -17.09 21.31 7.10
C ASP A 97 -16.98 20.33 8.28
N ARG A 98 -16.64 19.06 8.03
CA ARG A 98 -16.45 18.01 9.05
C ARG A 98 -14.99 17.71 9.34
N GLU A 99 -14.05 18.43 8.74
CA GLU A 99 -12.60 18.19 8.89
C GLU A 99 -12.16 18.21 10.37
N ALA A 100 -12.61 19.20 11.14
CA ALA A 100 -12.25 19.33 12.54
C ALA A 100 -12.67 18.09 13.37
N LEU A 101 -13.85 17.53 13.09
CA LEU A 101 -14.30 16.29 13.72
C LEU A 101 -13.46 15.10 13.26
N LEU A 102 -13.19 14.98 11.95
CA LEU A 102 -12.36 13.90 11.41
C LEU A 102 -10.95 13.93 12.01
N ARG A 103 -10.33 15.10 12.11
CA ARG A 103 -9.01 15.29 12.71
C ARG A 103 -8.98 14.83 14.18
N ASN A 104 -10.05 15.09 14.94
CA ASN A 104 -10.16 14.58 16.31
C ASN A 104 -10.30 13.06 16.37
N ILE A 105 -11.02 12.44 15.42
CA ILE A 105 -11.20 10.98 15.36
C ILE A 105 -9.89 10.29 14.96
N LEU A 106 -9.21 10.82 13.93
CA LEU A 106 -7.94 10.29 13.44
C LEU A 106 -6.80 10.51 14.44
N ALA A 107 -6.86 11.58 15.25
CA ALA A 107 -5.83 11.91 16.23
C ALA A 107 -4.43 11.92 15.56
N GLU A 108 -3.51 11.07 16.02
CA GLU A 108 -2.16 10.94 15.45
C GLU A 108 -2.17 10.49 13.99
N HIS A 109 -3.15 9.69 13.55
CA HIS A 109 -3.29 9.30 12.13
C HIS A 109 -3.61 10.48 11.20
N TRP A 110 -3.94 11.67 11.72
CA TRP A 110 -4.10 12.85 10.88
C TRP A 110 -2.77 13.22 10.20
N ASP A 111 -1.66 13.10 10.91
CA ASP A 111 -0.33 13.35 10.37
C ASP A 111 0.23 12.11 9.67
N GLU A 112 0.80 12.28 8.49
CA GLU A 112 1.27 11.16 7.67
C GLU A 112 2.49 10.45 8.29
N ALA A 113 3.43 11.22 8.86
CA ALA A 113 4.60 10.66 9.51
C ALA A 113 4.24 9.95 10.82
N ALA A 114 3.31 10.52 11.60
CA ALA A 114 2.80 9.86 12.79
C ALA A 114 2.03 8.56 12.45
N ALA A 115 1.18 8.56 11.41
CA ALA A 115 0.53 7.34 10.93
C ALA A 115 1.54 6.27 10.49
N ALA A 116 2.60 6.67 9.78
CA ALA A 116 3.69 5.76 9.39
C ALA A 116 4.45 5.22 10.60
N GLN A 117 4.66 6.04 11.64
CA GLN A 117 5.29 5.60 12.89
C GLN A 117 4.43 4.57 13.64
N ILE A 118 3.10 4.79 13.73
CA ILE A 118 2.17 3.82 14.31
C ILE A 118 2.20 2.49 13.53
N ALA A 119 2.16 2.56 12.20
CA ALA A 119 2.23 1.38 11.34
C ALA A 119 3.56 0.63 11.51
N PHE A 120 4.68 1.36 11.62
CA PHE A 120 5.99 0.80 11.88
C PHE A 120 6.04 0.04 13.21
N GLU A 121 5.52 0.62 14.29
CA GLU A 121 5.53 0.00 15.61
C GLU A 121 4.69 -1.28 15.65
N ALA A 122 3.51 -1.25 15.02
CA ALA A 122 2.66 -2.42 14.87
C ALA A 122 3.38 -3.54 14.10
N ALA A 123 3.93 -3.22 12.92
CA ALA A 123 4.64 -4.18 12.08
C ALA A 123 5.91 -4.73 12.75
N GLN A 124 6.66 -3.89 13.48
CA GLN A 124 7.82 -4.30 14.25
C GLN A 124 7.44 -5.28 15.36
N ASN A 125 6.34 -5.03 16.08
CA ASN A 125 5.87 -5.94 17.12
C ASN A 125 5.41 -7.28 16.52
N GLU A 126 4.68 -7.26 15.40
CA GLU A 126 4.29 -8.47 14.68
C GLU A 126 5.51 -9.29 14.22
N ALA A 127 6.52 -8.64 13.63
CA ALA A 127 7.76 -9.28 13.19
C ALA A 127 8.57 -9.85 14.36
N ARG A 128 8.55 -9.20 15.53
CA ARG A 128 9.18 -9.75 16.75
C ARG A 128 8.42 -10.97 17.27
N SER A 129 7.10 -10.93 17.29
CA SER A 129 6.26 -12.04 17.75
C SER A 129 6.32 -13.24 16.80
N ASN A 130 6.44 -12.99 15.50
CA ASN A 130 6.62 -14.01 14.49
C ASN A 130 7.67 -13.57 13.46
N PRO A 131 8.96 -13.93 13.66
CA PRO A 131 10.03 -13.59 12.72
C PRO A 131 9.89 -14.19 11.32
N GLN A 132 8.95 -15.12 11.13
CA GLN A 132 8.65 -15.75 9.84
C GLN A 132 7.42 -15.12 9.15
N ASP A 133 6.92 -14.01 9.67
CA ASP A 133 5.80 -13.27 9.08
C ASP A 133 6.31 -12.31 7.99
N ALA A 134 6.11 -12.73 6.74
CA ALA A 134 6.55 -11.96 5.57
C ALA A 134 5.84 -10.60 5.48
N PHE A 135 4.55 -10.54 5.83
CA PHE A 135 3.78 -9.29 5.77
C PHE A 135 4.24 -8.31 6.84
N ALA A 136 4.53 -8.78 8.06
CA ALA A 136 5.05 -7.91 9.11
C ALA A 136 6.37 -7.25 8.71
N TRP A 137 7.33 -8.02 8.17
CA TRP A 137 8.58 -7.46 7.66
C TRP A 137 8.36 -6.50 6.48
N PHE A 138 7.46 -6.83 5.55
CA PHE A 138 7.16 -5.98 4.41
C PHE A 138 6.51 -4.64 4.83
N ASN A 139 5.56 -4.70 5.77
CA ASN A 139 4.89 -3.54 6.34
C ASN A 139 5.86 -2.66 7.14
N MET A 140 6.79 -3.30 7.89
CA MET A 140 7.87 -2.60 8.58
C MET A 140 8.75 -1.85 7.57
N GLY A 141 9.14 -2.50 6.47
CA GLY A 141 9.89 -1.88 5.38
C GLY A 141 9.16 -0.71 4.73
N SER A 142 7.87 -0.88 4.45
CA SER A 142 7.02 0.16 3.85
C SER A 142 6.88 1.38 4.76
N SER A 143 6.63 1.15 6.05
CA SER A 143 6.51 2.22 7.04
C SER A 143 7.85 2.95 7.26
N LEU A 144 8.97 2.21 7.32
CA LEU A 144 10.31 2.81 7.38
C LEU A 144 10.63 3.64 6.14
N ALA A 145 10.20 3.22 4.95
CA ALA A 145 10.39 3.97 3.72
C ALA A 145 9.62 5.30 3.74
N MET A 146 8.37 5.30 4.24
CA MET A 146 7.57 6.52 4.46
C MET A 146 8.25 7.47 5.45
N LEU A 147 8.93 6.93 6.47
CA LEU A 147 9.69 7.69 7.46
C LEU A 147 11.09 8.14 6.97
N GLY A 148 11.46 7.85 5.71
CA GLY A 148 12.78 8.19 5.15
C GLY A 148 13.94 7.33 5.67
N ARG A 149 13.67 6.28 6.45
CA ARG A 149 14.67 5.37 7.03
C ARG A 149 15.05 4.27 6.04
N HIS A 150 15.56 4.68 4.88
CA HIS A 150 15.68 3.81 3.69
C HIS A 150 16.61 2.59 3.86
N GLN A 151 17.71 2.72 4.62
CA GLN A 151 18.61 1.58 4.88
C GLN A 151 17.92 0.50 5.71
N GLU A 152 17.19 0.90 6.75
CA GLU A 152 16.43 -0.02 7.59
C GLU A 152 15.24 -0.60 6.82
N ALA A 153 14.58 0.21 5.98
CA ALA A 153 13.52 -0.24 5.10
C ALA A 153 13.99 -1.35 4.14
N ALA A 154 15.14 -1.14 3.49
CA ALA A 154 15.75 -2.13 2.61
C ALA A 154 16.06 -3.45 3.34
N ALA A 155 16.60 -3.38 4.56
CA ALA A 155 16.85 -4.56 5.37
C ALA A 155 15.54 -5.30 5.74
N ALA A 156 14.47 -4.58 6.08
CA ALA A 156 13.18 -5.18 6.37
C ALA A 156 12.55 -5.85 5.12
N PHE A 157 12.68 -5.23 3.94
CA PHE A 157 12.24 -5.85 2.68
C PHE A 157 13.04 -7.10 2.32
N ASP A 158 14.35 -7.13 2.61
CA ASP A 158 15.16 -8.35 2.46
C ASP A 158 14.66 -9.46 3.36
N GLN A 159 14.36 -9.15 4.64
CA GLN A 159 13.80 -10.13 5.57
C GLN A 159 12.47 -10.67 5.04
N ALA A 160 11.56 -9.78 4.61
CA ALA A 160 10.26 -10.17 4.05
C ALA A 160 10.42 -11.13 2.87
N THR A 161 11.31 -10.80 1.93
CA THR A 161 11.59 -11.61 0.74
C THR A 161 12.22 -12.96 1.10
N SER A 162 13.15 -12.98 2.07
CA SER A 162 13.88 -14.18 2.48
C SER A 162 12.98 -15.26 3.08
N THR A 163 11.80 -14.89 3.59
CA THR A 163 10.81 -15.85 4.09
C THR A 163 10.22 -16.74 2.99
N GLY A 164 10.25 -16.29 1.72
CA GLY A 164 9.63 -16.99 0.60
C GLY A 164 8.10 -17.08 0.62
N LYS A 165 7.42 -16.31 1.49
CA LYS A 165 5.96 -16.39 1.72
C LYS A 165 5.16 -15.19 1.21
N LEU A 166 5.81 -14.20 0.58
CA LEU A 166 5.09 -13.09 -0.03
C LEU A 166 4.30 -13.57 -1.25
N PRO A 167 3.03 -13.14 -1.40
CA PRO A 167 2.30 -13.36 -2.64
C PRO A 167 3.06 -12.77 -3.83
N TRP A 168 3.10 -13.49 -4.94
CA TRP A 168 3.85 -13.07 -6.12
C TRP A 168 3.35 -11.73 -6.71
N ARG A 169 2.05 -11.43 -6.56
CA ARG A 169 1.42 -10.16 -6.96
C ARG A 169 1.62 -9.02 -5.97
N MET A 170 2.26 -9.24 -4.82
CA MET A 170 2.46 -8.20 -3.81
C MET A 170 3.13 -6.95 -4.41
N MET A 171 4.11 -7.15 -5.30
CA MET A 171 4.87 -6.06 -5.94
C MET A 171 4.07 -5.31 -7.02
N TRP A 172 2.88 -5.78 -7.39
CA TRP A 172 2.00 -5.11 -8.34
C TRP A 172 1.25 -3.95 -7.68
N TYR A 173 0.98 -4.06 -6.38
CA TYR A 173 0.25 -3.06 -5.61
C TYR A 173 1.17 -2.18 -4.76
N GLN A 174 2.34 -2.72 -4.35
CA GLN A 174 3.19 -2.08 -3.36
C GLN A 174 4.63 -1.94 -3.88
N HIS A 175 5.06 -0.69 -4.08
CA HIS A 175 6.31 -0.36 -4.76
C HIS A 175 7.38 0.23 -3.82
N GLY A 176 7.10 0.32 -2.52
CA GLY A 176 7.99 0.93 -1.53
C GLY A 176 9.41 0.33 -1.50
N ALA A 177 9.55 -0.96 -1.84
CA ALA A 177 10.84 -1.64 -1.94
C ALA A 177 11.77 -1.01 -2.99
N PHE A 178 11.25 -0.60 -4.16
CA PHE A 178 12.07 0.06 -5.17
C PHE A 178 12.66 1.37 -4.65
N ALA A 179 11.81 2.22 -4.06
CA ALA A 179 12.22 3.50 -3.49
C ALA A 179 13.24 3.32 -2.35
N ALA A 180 13.00 2.35 -1.46
CA ALA A 180 13.90 2.05 -0.35
C ALA A 180 15.27 1.56 -0.84
N TYR A 181 15.31 0.59 -1.77
CA TYR A 181 16.57 0.09 -2.33
C TYR A 181 17.31 1.20 -3.10
N PHE A 182 16.61 1.99 -3.90
CA PHE A 182 17.23 3.10 -4.64
C PHE A 182 17.85 4.13 -3.69
N ALA A 183 17.09 4.62 -2.71
CA ALA A 183 17.57 5.62 -1.75
C ALA A 183 18.67 5.08 -0.81
N ALA A 184 18.71 3.75 -0.60
CA ALA A 184 19.79 3.07 0.09
C ALA A 184 21.06 2.86 -0.77
N GLY A 185 21.06 3.29 -2.04
CA GLY A 185 22.16 3.07 -2.99
C GLY A 185 22.27 1.63 -3.51
N ARG A 186 21.27 0.79 -3.21
CA ARG A 186 21.21 -0.63 -3.58
C ARG A 186 20.64 -0.81 -4.98
N TYR A 187 21.27 -0.20 -5.97
CA TYR A 187 20.80 -0.16 -7.36
C TYR A 187 20.69 -1.54 -8.00
N GLN A 188 21.58 -2.48 -7.65
CA GLN A 188 21.49 -3.84 -8.17
C GLN A 188 20.21 -4.54 -7.69
N ASP A 189 19.77 -4.28 -6.46
CA ASP A 189 18.54 -4.88 -5.92
C ASP A 189 17.29 -4.30 -6.59
N VAL A 190 17.29 -3.00 -6.90
CA VAL A 190 16.26 -2.36 -7.75
C VAL A 190 16.18 -3.07 -9.11
N LEU A 191 17.33 -3.30 -9.77
CA LEU A 191 17.37 -3.98 -11.07
C LEU A 191 16.94 -5.45 -10.99
N THR A 192 17.30 -6.15 -9.92
CA THR A 192 16.88 -7.54 -9.68
C THR A 192 15.37 -7.63 -9.47
N LEU A 193 14.80 -6.76 -8.63
CA LEU A 193 13.36 -6.68 -8.42
C LEU A 193 12.62 -6.33 -9.72
N ALA A 194 13.17 -5.39 -10.49
CA ALA A 194 12.61 -5.02 -11.78
C ALA A 194 12.63 -6.17 -12.80
N ALA A 195 13.71 -6.94 -12.85
CA ALA A 195 13.82 -8.11 -13.72
C ALA A 195 12.82 -9.21 -13.31
N HIS A 196 12.63 -9.44 -12.01
CA HIS A 196 11.62 -10.35 -11.50
C HIS A 196 10.21 -9.92 -11.93
N ASN A 197 9.86 -8.64 -11.74
CA ASN A 197 8.57 -8.10 -12.16
C ASN A 197 8.36 -8.20 -13.67
N GLN A 198 9.39 -8.00 -14.50
CA GLN A 198 9.24 -8.15 -15.95
C GLN A 198 8.88 -9.58 -16.38
N ASN A 199 9.28 -10.59 -15.62
CA ASN A 199 8.95 -11.98 -15.91
C ASN A 199 7.52 -12.34 -15.49
N THR A 200 6.93 -11.62 -14.53
CA THR A 200 5.61 -11.94 -13.95
C THR A 200 4.51 -10.96 -14.36
N ALA A 201 4.87 -9.70 -14.64
CA ALA A 201 4.01 -8.59 -15.06
C ALA A 201 4.83 -7.55 -15.87
N PRO A 202 5.16 -7.85 -17.14
CA PRO A 202 5.98 -6.97 -17.98
C PRO A 202 5.41 -5.56 -18.20
N GLU A 203 4.11 -5.40 -18.01
CA GLU A 203 3.33 -4.17 -18.23
C GLU A 203 3.37 -3.16 -17.09
N LEU A 204 3.96 -3.48 -15.94
CA LEU A 204 4.08 -2.54 -14.82
C LEU A 204 5.01 -1.38 -15.18
N GLU A 205 4.46 -0.19 -15.39
CA GLU A 205 5.19 1.04 -15.73
C GLU A 205 6.21 1.40 -14.65
N GLU A 206 5.84 1.19 -13.39
CA GLU A 206 6.65 1.47 -12.20
C GLU A 206 8.00 0.75 -12.28
N THR A 207 7.99 -0.50 -12.78
CA THR A 207 9.20 -1.31 -12.97
C THR A 207 10.17 -0.67 -13.96
N HIS A 208 9.66 -0.09 -15.05
CA HIS A 208 10.50 0.58 -16.05
C HIS A 208 10.98 1.95 -15.57
N TYR A 209 10.16 2.67 -14.81
CA TYR A 209 10.56 3.92 -14.19
C TYR A 209 11.73 3.74 -13.22
N TRP A 210 11.67 2.77 -12.30
CA TRP A 210 12.77 2.54 -11.34
C TRP A 210 14.06 2.07 -12.01
N ARG A 211 13.99 1.30 -13.11
CA ARG A 211 15.16 1.02 -13.94
C ARG A 211 15.74 2.30 -14.54
N GLY A 212 14.89 3.18 -15.04
CA GLY A 212 15.31 4.48 -15.55
C GLY A 212 16.05 5.29 -14.49
N ARG A 213 15.50 5.37 -13.28
CA ARG A 213 16.12 6.05 -12.12
C ARG A 213 17.51 5.48 -11.80
N VAL A 214 17.68 4.15 -11.84
CA VAL A 214 18.99 3.52 -11.65
C VAL A 214 19.97 3.92 -12.75
N TYR A 215 19.56 3.82 -14.02
CA TYR A 215 20.44 4.17 -15.14
C TYR A 215 20.83 5.65 -15.11
N GLU A 216 19.90 6.54 -14.74
CA GLU A 216 20.17 7.96 -14.55
C GLU A 216 21.21 8.18 -13.44
N ALA A 217 21.04 7.54 -12.27
CA ALA A 217 22.00 7.62 -11.17
C ALA A 217 23.40 7.07 -11.53
N GLN A 218 23.49 6.21 -12.54
CA GLN A 218 24.73 5.67 -13.09
C GLN A 218 25.31 6.51 -14.24
N GLY A 219 24.64 7.60 -14.64
CA GLY A 219 25.04 8.44 -15.78
C GLY A 219 24.73 7.84 -17.15
N GLU A 220 23.96 6.75 -17.21
CA GLU A 220 23.59 6.04 -18.44
C GLU A 220 22.33 6.66 -19.09
N ASN A 221 22.39 7.96 -19.41
CA ASN A 221 21.23 8.76 -19.81
C ASN A 221 20.42 8.18 -20.98
N GLN A 222 21.08 7.54 -21.96
CA GLN A 222 20.38 6.88 -23.06
C GLN A 222 19.53 5.68 -22.60
N ARG A 223 20.05 4.87 -21.68
CA ARG A 223 19.33 3.73 -21.10
C ARG A 223 18.22 4.21 -20.18
N ALA A 224 18.48 5.27 -19.40
CA ALA A 224 17.47 5.93 -18.58
C ALA A 224 16.28 6.42 -19.42
N ALA A 225 16.55 7.20 -20.47
CA ALA A 225 15.54 7.71 -21.38
C ALA A 225 14.74 6.59 -22.07
N SER A 226 15.40 5.51 -22.48
CA SER A 226 14.73 4.33 -23.04
C SER A 226 13.77 3.68 -22.04
N ALA A 227 14.20 3.53 -20.78
CA ALA A 227 13.38 2.96 -19.72
C ALA A 227 12.17 3.85 -19.38
N TYR A 228 12.34 5.17 -19.27
CA TYR A 228 11.22 6.09 -19.06
C TYR A 228 10.23 6.10 -20.21
N ARG A 229 10.70 6.10 -21.47
CA ARG A 229 9.80 5.96 -22.63
C ARG A 229 9.03 4.65 -22.60
N ARG A 230 9.63 3.56 -22.11
CA ARG A 230 8.92 2.29 -21.93
C ARG A 230 7.86 2.36 -20.84
N ALA A 231 8.15 3.00 -19.71
CA ALA A 231 7.16 3.27 -18.67
C ALA A 231 5.96 4.06 -19.24
N LEU A 232 6.23 5.14 -19.99
CA LEU A 232 5.21 5.94 -20.66
C LEU A 232 4.46 5.20 -21.78
N GLY A 233 5.08 4.18 -22.38
CA GLY A 233 4.44 3.31 -23.35
C GLY A 233 3.36 2.41 -22.74
N TYR A 234 3.51 2.02 -21.47
CA TYR A 234 2.47 1.30 -20.72
C TYR A 234 1.46 2.25 -20.08
N ASN A 235 1.92 3.37 -19.51
CA ASN A 235 1.07 4.39 -18.92
C ASN A 235 1.47 5.80 -19.41
N PRO A 236 0.78 6.34 -20.44
CA PRO A 236 1.06 7.67 -20.98
C PRO A 236 0.85 8.82 -19.99
N ASN A 237 0.16 8.59 -18.87
CA ASN A 237 -0.14 9.55 -17.82
C ASN A 237 0.80 9.42 -16.61
N TYR A 238 1.88 8.65 -16.72
CA TYR A 238 2.81 8.46 -15.63
C TYR A 238 3.78 9.65 -15.49
N ASP A 239 3.34 10.67 -14.75
CA ASP A 239 4.02 11.96 -14.69
C ASP A 239 5.44 11.90 -14.14
N ALA A 240 5.72 11.00 -13.20
CA ALA A 240 7.08 10.80 -12.67
C ALA A 240 8.07 10.39 -13.78
N ALA A 241 7.68 9.47 -14.68
CA ALA A 241 8.50 9.07 -15.81
C ALA A 241 8.64 10.18 -16.86
N ARG A 242 7.58 10.97 -17.08
CA ARG A 242 7.60 12.12 -18.00
C ARG A 242 8.59 13.18 -17.52
N GLN A 243 8.47 13.60 -16.26
CA GLN A 243 9.34 14.60 -15.66
C GLN A 243 10.81 14.15 -15.66
N ALA A 244 11.08 12.88 -15.34
CA ALA A 244 12.44 12.34 -15.38
C ALA A 244 13.01 12.32 -16.80
N LEU A 245 12.21 11.94 -17.81
CA LEU A 245 12.64 11.97 -19.21
C LEU A 245 12.92 13.39 -19.72
N ASP A 246 12.08 14.35 -19.35
CA ASP A 246 12.25 15.76 -19.73
C ASP A 246 13.51 16.35 -19.10
N SER A 247 13.80 15.98 -17.84
CA SER A 247 14.99 16.43 -17.10
C SER A 247 16.30 15.92 -17.70
N LEU A 248 16.32 14.74 -18.31
CA LEU A 248 17.50 14.19 -19.02
C LEU A 248 17.84 14.94 -20.32
N SER A 249 16.89 15.73 -20.83
CA SER A 249 17.03 16.44 -22.12
C SER A 249 17.46 17.90 -21.94
N GLN A 250 17.61 18.37 -20.69
CA GLN A 250 18.10 19.70 -20.33
C GLN A 250 19.60 19.66 -20.03
#